data_AF-Q9L3Q8-F1
#
_entry.id   AF-Q9L3Q8-F1
#
_cell.length_a   1.000
_cell.length_b   1.000
_cell.length_c   1.000
_cell.angle_alpha   90.00
_cell.angle_beta   90.00
_cell.angle_gamma   90.00
#
_symmetry.space_group_name_H-M   'P 1'
#
loop_
_entity.id
_entity.type
_entity.pdbx_description
1 polymer ?
#
loop_
_entity_poly.entity_id
_entity_poly.type
_entity_poly.pdbx_seq_one_letter_code
_entity_poly.pdbx_strand_id
1 'polypeptide(L)'
;GSSKKDESAGQMFGGYSVQDLQQRYNTVYFGFDKYNIEGEYVQILDAHAAFLNATPATKVVVEGNTDERGTPEYNIALGQRRADAVKHYLSAKGVQAGQVSTVSYGEEKPAVLGHDEAAYSKNRRAVLAY
;
A
#
# COMPACT_ATOMS: atom_id res chain seq x y z
N GLY A 1 -15.54 -30.88 2.05
CA GLY A 1 -15.50 -29.41 1.97
C GLY A 1 -14.44 -28.90 2.92
N SER A 2 -13.20 -28.86 2.43
CA SER A 2 -12.00 -28.31 3.08
C SER A 2 -10.92 -28.46 2.02
N SER A 3 -10.16 -27.41 1.68
CA SER A 3 -8.89 -27.43 0.90
C SER A 3 -8.65 -26.18 0.02
N LYS A 4 -9.05 -24.97 0.43
CA LYS A 4 -8.58 -23.74 -0.26
C LYS A 4 -7.91 -22.70 0.64
N LYS A 5 -7.96 -22.89 1.97
CA LYS A 5 -7.33 -21.96 2.93
C LYS A 5 -5.86 -22.29 3.23
N ASP A 6 -5.38 -23.50 2.90
CA ASP A 6 -4.01 -23.93 3.19
C ASP A 6 -3.04 -23.86 1.99
N GLU A 7 -3.52 -23.73 0.75
CA GLU A 7 -2.63 -23.73 -0.43
C GLU A 7 -1.80 -22.44 -0.59
N SER A 8 -2.25 -21.30 -0.03
CA SER A 8 -1.54 -20.03 -0.17
C SER A 8 -0.38 -19.85 0.82
N ALA A 9 -0.30 -20.67 1.88
CA ALA A 9 0.70 -20.51 2.95
C ALA A 9 2.13 -20.79 2.46
N GLY A 10 2.30 -21.57 1.40
CA GLY A 10 3.60 -21.86 0.77
C GLY A 10 3.83 -21.17 -0.57
N GLN A 11 2.86 -20.42 -1.08
CA GLN A 11 2.97 -19.79 -2.40
C GLN A 11 3.77 -18.48 -2.30
N MET A 12 4.80 -18.38 -3.13
CA MET A 12 5.71 -17.24 -3.16
C MET A 12 5.41 -16.35 -4.38
N PHE A 13 5.43 -15.04 -4.18
CA PHE A 13 5.24 -14.03 -5.23
C PHE A 13 6.41 -13.05 -5.18
N GLY A 14 7.19 -12.94 -6.26
CA GLY A 14 8.36 -12.05 -6.31
C GLY A 14 9.43 -12.31 -5.23
N GLY A 15 9.46 -13.54 -4.68
CA GLY A 15 10.35 -13.92 -3.58
C GLY A 15 9.77 -13.74 -2.17
N TYR A 16 8.52 -13.31 -2.04
CA TYR A 16 7.84 -13.11 -0.75
C TYR A 16 6.72 -14.12 -0.53
N SER A 17 6.54 -14.58 0.70
CA SER A 17 5.34 -15.34 1.07
C SER A 17 4.11 -14.43 1.10
N VAL A 18 2.91 -15.01 0.98
CA VAL A 18 1.66 -14.23 1.15
C VAL A 18 1.60 -13.55 2.51
N GLN A 19 2.04 -14.23 3.56
CA GLN A 19 2.08 -13.67 4.91
C GLN A 19 3.01 -12.45 4.98
N ASP A 20 4.21 -12.55 4.39
CA ASP A 20 5.16 -11.43 4.38
C ASP A 20 4.62 -10.24 3.58
N LEU A 21 3.97 -10.48 2.43
CA LEU A 21 3.32 -9.42 1.66
C LEU A 21 2.22 -8.73 2.47
N GLN A 22 1.40 -9.48 3.20
CA GLN A 22 0.27 -8.90 3.94
C GLN A 22 0.68 -8.19 5.23
N GLN A 23 1.78 -8.60 5.87
CA GLN A 23 2.15 -8.15 7.22
C GLN A 23 3.42 -7.30 7.29
N ARG A 24 4.36 -7.48 6.37
CA ARG A 24 5.74 -6.97 6.54
C ARG A 24 6.18 -6.06 5.40
N TYR A 25 5.79 -6.39 4.17
CA TYR A 25 6.17 -5.64 2.97
C TYR A 25 4.95 -5.02 2.28
N ASN A 26 4.01 -4.49 3.07
CA ASN A 26 2.76 -3.90 2.57
C ASN A 26 2.78 -2.36 2.53
N THR A 27 3.92 -1.72 2.75
CA THR A 27 4.00 -0.26 2.92
C THR A 27 4.93 0.37 1.90
N VAL A 28 4.45 1.42 1.24
CA VAL A 28 5.22 2.29 0.34
C VAL A 28 5.41 3.64 1.02
N TYR A 29 6.65 4.09 1.18
CA TYR A 29 6.95 5.41 1.74
C TYR A 29 7.17 6.46 0.66
N PHE A 30 6.94 7.71 1.02
CA PHE A 30 7.03 8.86 0.11
C PHE A 30 7.86 9.99 0.71
N GLY A 31 8.51 10.76 -0.15
CA GLY A 31 9.12 12.03 0.22
C GLY A 31 8.09 13.11 0.64
N PHE A 32 8.60 14.19 1.22
CA PHE A 32 7.81 15.38 1.56
C PHE A 32 7.14 15.96 0.30
N ASP A 33 5.83 16.22 0.37
CA ASP A 33 4.98 16.68 -0.75
C ASP A 33 5.13 15.84 -2.04
N LYS A 34 5.38 14.53 -1.89
CA LYS A 34 5.51 13.59 -3.02
C LYS A 34 4.49 12.47 -2.97
N TYR A 35 4.16 11.98 -4.16
CA TYR A 35 3.30 10.82 -4.41
C TYR A 35 3.85 9.90 -5.50
N ASN A 36 5.08 10.15 -6.00
CA ASN A 36 5.75 9.23 -6.92
C ASN A 36 6.24 7.99 -6.16
N ILE A 37 6.06 6.82 -6.77
CA ILE A 37 6.60 5.56 -6.25
C ILE A 37 8.10 5.51 -6.58
N GLU A 38 8.93 5.31 -5.56
CA GLU A 38 10.38 5.19 -5.73
C GLU A 38 10.78 3.76 -6.13
N GLY A 39 11.94 3.63 -6.78
CA GLY A 39 12.39 2.37 -7.39
C GLY A 39 12.52 1.20 -6.41
N GLU A 40 12.81 1.47 -5.14
CA GLU A 40 12.91 0.44 -4.09
C GLU A 40 11.58 -0.30 -3.85
N TYR A 41 10.43 0.34 -4.11
CA TYR A 41 9.11 -0.27 -3.90
C TYR A 41 8.61 -1.06 -5.11
N VAL A 42 9.28 -0.96 -6.27
CA VAL A 42 8.87 -1.61 -7.52
C VAL A 42 8.78 -3.13 -7.35
N GLN A 43 9.80 -3.76 -6.74
CA GLN A 43 9.83 -5.21 -6.56
C GLN A 43 8.68 -5.70 -5.65
N ILE A 44 8.41 -4.97 -4.57
CA ILE A 44 7.34 -5.30 -3.63
C ILE A 44 5.97 -5.14 -4.30
N LEU A 45 5.75 -4.05 -5.04
CA LEU A 45 4.49 -3.83 -5.75
C LEU A 45 4.27 -4.82 -6.90
N ASP A 46 5.33 -5.27 -7.57
CA ASP A 46 5.27 -6.35 -8.54
C ASP A 46 4.85 -7.68 -7.90
N ALA A 47 5.36 -7.98 -6.70
CA ALA A 47 4.96 -9.14 -5.92
C ALA A 47 3.48 -9.07 -5.50
N HIS A 48 3.02 -7.91 -5.02
CA HIS A 48 1.59 -7.70 -4.71
C HIS A 48 0.69 -7.85 -5.94
N ALA A 49 1.10 -7.31 -7.09
CA ALA A 49 0.35 -7.47 -8.33
C ALA A 49 0.25 -8.94 -8.74
N ALA A 50 1.35 -9.69 -8.68
CA ALA A 50 1.35 -11.13 -8.97
C ALA A 50 0.42 -11.90 -8.02
N PHE A 51 0.46 -11.60 -6.72
CA PHE A 51 -0.43 -12.20 -5.73
C PHE A 51 -1.91 -11.92 -6.01
N LEU A 52 -2.27 -10.65 -6.26
CA LEU A 52 -3.66 -10.26 -6.55
C LEU A 52 -4.16 -10.89 -7.85
N ASN A 53 -3.33 -10.94 -8.89
CA ASN A 53 -3.68 -11.59 -10.16
C ASN A 53 -3.92 -13.10 -10.01
N ALA A 54 -3.11 -13.77 -9.19
CA ALA A 54 -3.29 -15.19 -8.89
C ALA A 54 -4.49 -15.48 -7.97
N THR A 55 -5.04 -14.46 -7.31
CA THR A 55 -6.14 -14.61 -6.34
C THR A 55 -7.30 -13.64 -6.61
N PRO A 56 -8.12 -13.89 -7.66
CA PRO A 56 -9.18 -12.95 -8.07
C PRO A 56 -10.22 -12.60 -7.00
N ALA A 57 -10.38 -13.45 -5.98
CA ALA A 57 -11.29 -13.21 -4.85
C ALA A 57 -10.69 -12.29 -3.77
N THR A 58 -9.36 -12.15 -3.72
CA THR A 58 -8.66 -11.28 -2.77
C THR A 58 -8.86 -9.82 -3.15
N LYS A 59 -9.16 -9.00 -2.15
CA LYS A 59 -9.28 -7.54 -2.28
C LYS A 59 -8.27 -6.87 -1.38
N VAL A 60 -7.93 -5.63 -1.71
CA VAL A 60 -7.02 -4.78 -0.94
C VAL A 60 -7.53 -3.34 -0.94
N VAL A 61 -7.43 -2.69 0.20
CA VAL A 61 -7.62 -1.25 0.37
C VAL A 61 -6.25 -0.61 0.46
N VAL A 62 -5.96 0.36 -0.41
CA VAL A 62 -4.74 1.17 -0.29
C VAL A 62 -5.04 2.39 0.58
N GLU A 63 -4.40 2.44 1.74
CA GLU A 63 -4.58 3.50 2.73
C GLU A 63 -3.48 4.55 2.62
N GLY A 64 -3.81 5.72 2.05
CA GLY A 64 -2.90 6.86 1.91
C GLY A 64 -2.83 7.72 3.17
N ASN A 65 -1.62 8.05 3.61
CA ASN A 65 -1.35 8.83 4.80
C ASN A 65 -0.27 9.90 4.53
N THR A 66 -0.27 10.95 5.33
CA THR A 66 0.71 12.05 5.29
C THR A 66 1.32 12.27 6.67
N ASP A 67 2.37 13.09 6.72
CA ASP A 67 2.74 13.73 7.97
C ASP A 67 1.76 14.88 8.27
N GLU A 68 1.85 15.44 9.48
CA GLU A 68 0.91 16.45 10.02
C GLU A 68 1.11 17.87 9.46
N ARG A 69 2.09 18.07 8.57
CA ARG A 69 2.40 19.41 8.07
C ARG A 69 1.45 19.74 6.93
N GLY A 70 0.70 20.83 7.08
CA GLY A 70 -0.27 21.29 6.09
C GLY A 70 -1.65 21.49 6.72
N THR A 71 -2.68 21.67 5.88
CA THR A 71 -4.06 21.62 6.37
C THR A 71 -4.60 20.18 6.24
N PRO A 72 -5.56 19.78 7.08
CA PRO A 72 -6.18 18.46 6.98
C PRO A 72 -6.72 18.15 5.57
N GLU A 73 -7.38 19.12 4.91
CA GLU A 73 -7.94 18.92 3.56
C GLU A 73 -6.86 18.68 2.51
N TYR A 74 -5.76 19.43 2.61
CA TYR A 74 -4.60 19.24 1.74
C TYR A 74 -3.98 17.85 1.96
N ASN A 75 -3.84 17.44 3.22
CA ASN A 75 -3.29 16.15 3.58
C ASN A 75 -4.19 14.98 3.15
N ILE A 76 -5.51 15.13 3.23
CA ILE A 76 -6.47 14.20 2.65
C ILE A 76 -6.27 14.07 1.14
N ALA A 77 -6.13 15.20 0.41
CA ALA A 77 -5.91 15.16 -1.03
C ALA A 77 -4.55 14.54 -1.41
N LEU A 78 -3.47 14.84 -0.68
CA LEU A 78 -2.15 14.27 -0.92
C LEU A 78 -2.11 12.77 -0.60
N GLY A 79 -2.70 12.35 0.52
CA GLY A 79 -2.86 10.94 0.86
C GLY A 79 -3.66 10.17 -0.21
N GLN A 80 -4.71 10.78 -0.76
CA GLN A 80 -5.50 10.16 -1.83
C GLN A 80 -4.64 9.96 -3.09
N ARG A 81 -3.85 10.96 -3.50
CA ARG A 81 -2.91 10.83 -4.62
C ARG A 81 -1.89 9.71 -4.43
N ARG A 82 -1.40 9.49 -3.20
CA ARG A 82 -0.49 8.39 -2.87
C ARG A 82 -1.17 7.03 -3.02
N ALA A 83 -2.38 6.90 -2.50
CA ALA A 83 -3.17 5.67 -2.64
C ALA A 83 -3.48 5.37 -4.11
N ASP A 84 -3.88 6.39 -4.87
CA ASP A 84 -4.15 6.28 -6.30
C ASP A 84 -2.90 5.91 -7.11
N ALA A 85 -1.72 6.43 -6.75
CA ALA A 85 -0.47 6.06 -7.41
C ALA A 85 -0.19 4.55 -7.29
N VAL A 86 -0.36 3.97 -6.10
CA VAL A 86 -0.21 2.52 -5.87
C VAL A 86 -1.29 1.74 -6.62
N LYS A 87 -2.55 2.18 -6.56
CA LYS A 87 -3.64 1.54 -7.31
C LYS A 87 -3.36 1.53 -8.82
N HIS A 88 -2.96 2.66 -9.38
CA HIS A 88 -2.63 2.77 -10.81
C HIS A 88 -1.45 1.86 -11.17
N TYR A 89 -0.44 1.76 -10.32
CA TYR A 89 0.67 0.82 -10.52
C TYR A 89 0.16 -0.62 -10.60
N LEU A 90 -0.67 -1.07 -9.64
CA LEU A 90 -1.23 -2.42 -9.63
C LEU A 90 -2.13 -2.67 -10.85
N SER A 91 -2.96 -1.71 -11.24
CA SER A 91 -3.79 -1.80 -12.43
C SER A 91 -2.97 -1.90 -13.72
N ALA A 92 -1.86 -1.15 -13.83
CA ALA A 92 -0.94 -1.26 -14.96
C ALA A 92 -0.25 -2.65 -15.05
N LYS A 93 -0.18 -3.37 -13.93
CA LYS A 93 0.29 -4.76 -13.83
C LYS A 93 -0.83 -5.80 -14.00
N GLY A 94 -2.03 -5.37 -14.38
CA GLY A 94 -3.16 -6.25 -14.73
C GLY A 94 -4.10 -6.61 -13.58
N VAL A 95 -3.90 -6.05 -12.38
CA VAL A 95 -4.80 -6.29 -11.25
C VAL A 95 -6.20 -5.75 -11.56
N GLN A 96 -7.23 -6.57 -11.31
CA GLN A 96 -8.60 -6.22 -11.67
C GLN A 96 -9.11 -5.05 -10.83
N ALA A 97 -9.84 -4.13 -11.46
CA ALA A 97 -10.33 -2.91 -10.80
C ALA A 97 -11.18 -3.19 -9.54
N GLY A 98 -11.91 -4.31 -9.52
CA GLY A 98 -12.73 -4.72 -8.37
C GLY A 98 -11.94 -5.25 -7.17
N GLN A 99 -10.63 -5.49 -7.32
CA GLN A 99 -9.76 -5.95 -6.24
C GLN A 99 -9.12 -4.80 -5.45
N VAL A 100 -9.03 -3.59 -6.02
CA VAL A 100 -8.29 -2.48 -5.39
C VAL A 100 -9.21 -1.27 -5.17
N SER A 101 -9.42 -0.93 -3.90
CA SER A 101 -9.99 0.35 -3.48
C SER A 101 -8.94 1.22 -2.80
N THR A 102 -9.26 2.49 -2.60
CA THR A 102 -8.36 3.48 -2.00
C THR A 102 -9.10 4.27 -0.93
N VAL A 103 -8.40 4.64 0.12
CA VAL A 103 -8.87 5.59 1.14
C VAL A 103 -7.71 6.49 1.52
N SER A 104 -7.99 7.74 1.86
CA SER A 104 -7.02 8.66 2.43
C SER A 104 -7.42 9.00 3.86
N TYR A 105 -6.45 8.92 4.78
CA TYR A 105 -6.61 9.43 6.13
C TYR A 105 -5.85 10.74 6.34
N GLY A 106 -5.11 11.22 5.34
CA GLY A 106 -4.23 12.38 5.52
C GLY A 106 -3.33 12.17 6.73
N GLU A 107 -3.37 13.11 7.67
CA GLU A 107 -2.60 13.08 8.91
C GLU A 107 -3.31 12.39 10.10
N GLU A 108 -4.58 12.02 9.95
CA GLU A 108 -5.46 11.57 11.05
C GLU A 108 -5.07 10.19 11.63
N LYS A 109 -4.26 9.41 10.91
CA LYS A 109 -3.78 8.08 11.34
C LYS A 109 -2.24 7.98 11.29
N PRO A 110 -1.53 8.70 12.17
CA PRO A 110 -0.07 8.64 12.21
C PRO A 110 0.40 7.23 12.58
N ALA A 111 1.39 6.71 11.87
CA ALA A 111 2.07 5.47 12.26
C ALA A 111 2.98 5.70 13.46
N VAL A 112 3.59 6.88 13.53
CA VAL A 112 4.49 7.30 14.60
C VAL A 112 4.12 8.71 15.01
N LEU A 113 3.91 8.92 16.31
CA LEU A 113 3.72 10.25 16.87
C LEU A 113 5.07 10.97 16.95
N GLY A 114 5.08 12.27 16.63
CA GLY A 114 6.28 13.10 16.72
C GLY A 114 6.27 14.23 15.70
N HIS A 115 7.05 15.26 16.01
CA HIS A 115 7.14 16.51 15.25
C HIS A 115 8.54 16.70 14.63
N ASP A 116 9.12 15.61 14.12
CA ASP A 116 10.46 15.58 13.54
C ASP A 116 10.51 14.74 12.26
N GLU A 117 11.60 14.87 11.50
CA GLU A 117 11.72 14.17 10.21
C GLU A 117 11.77 12.64 10.35
N ALA A 118 12.15 12.11 11.52
CA ALA A 118 12.15 10.68 11.78
C ALA A 118 10.72 10.13 11.93
N ALA A 119 9.81 10.90 12.52
CA ALA A 119 8.38 10.60 12.55
C ALA A 119 7.73 10.87 11.19
N TYR A 120 8.01 12.03 10.58
CA TYR A 120 7.40 12.45 9.33
C TYR A 120 7.65 11.47 8.18
N SER A 121 8.89 10.99 8.03
CA SER A 121 9.23 9.99 7.00
C SER A 121 8.43 8.70 7.12
N LYS A 122 8.13 8.26 8.36
CA LYS A 122 7.31 7.06 8.61
C LYS A 122 5.82 7.30 8.40
N ASN A 123 5.35 8.54 8.54
CA ASN A 123 3.94 8.88 8.37
C ASN A 123 3.55 9.10 6.90
N ARG A 124 4.49 9.56 6.06
CA ARG A 124 4.30 9.69 4.61
C ARG A 124 4.31 8.34 3.91
N ARG A 125 3.15 7.66 3.89
CA ARG A 125 3.05 6.28 3.40
C ARG A 125 1.73 5.96 2.70
N ALA A 126 1.73 4.89 1.93
CA ALA A 126 0.55 4.16 1.50
C ALA A 126 0.66 2.70 1.97
N VAL A 127 -0.39 2.17 2.58
CA VAL A 127 -0.41 0.79 3.10
C VAL A 127 -1.39 -0.04 2.31
N LEU A 128 -0.96 -1.20 1.83
CA LEU A 128 -1.82 -2.22 1.21
C LEU A 128 -2.48 -3.07 2.31
N ALA A 129 -3.70 -2.70 2.71
CA ALA A 129 -4.47 -3.37 3.75
C ALA A 129 -5.42 -4.43 3.14
N TYR A 130 -5.19 -5.70 3.48
CA TYR A 130 -5.95 -6.87 2.99
C TYR A 130 -7.08 -7.30 3.93
#